data_AF-A9FSE3-F1
#
_entry.id   AF-A9FSE3-F1
#
_cell.length_a   1.000
_cell.length_b   1.000
_cell.length_c   1.000
_cell.angle_alpha   90.00
_cell.angle_beta   90.00
_cell.angle_gamma   90.00
#
_symmetry.space_group_name_H-M   'P 1'
#
loop_
_entity.id
_entity.type
_entity.pdbx_description
1 polymer ?
#
loop_
_entity_poly.entity_id
_entity_poly.type
_entity_poly.pdbx_seq_one_letter_code
_entity_poly.pdbx_strand_id
1 'polypeptide(L)'
;MGMMLALPACSDDAQEGPGGSTGEGGGGSTGEGGGAGGFTVTGPITGETAPEGAVVAVVWIVSSSSPDYGFNFGEGSLSGATFTVGFGSAPPREALNSNGVGMGFVLLLAPGTQLPGGEIDADVLDTALLGVSSRHVIVWRDASGQGFDWSGSFPAGFGCGKCVTAPPGEGFDSYEPVDCSEVEVQVTSDPDSLEFCNWT
;
A
#
# COMPACT_ATOMS: atom_id res chain seq x y z
N MET A 1 -0.60 17.04 -21.73
CA MET A 1 0.23 15.90 -21.33
C MET A 1 -0.64 15.09 -20.40
N GLY A 2 -1.06 13.89 -20.80
CA GLY A 2 -1.75 12.97 -19.90
C GLY A 2 -0.70 12.42 -18.94
N MET A 3 -0.95 12.59 -17.65
CA MET A 3 -0.26 11.87 -16.60
C MET A 3 -0.66 10.41 -16.80
N MET A 4 0.32 9.54 -16.91
CA MET A 4 0.10 8.14 -16.63
C MET A 4 0.78 8.07 -15.28
N LEU A 5 0.03 7.87 -14.19
CA LEU A 5 0.59 7.13 -13.05
C LEU A 5 1.06 5.80 -13.64
N ALA A 6 2.28 5.81 -14.17
CA ALA A 6 3.05 4.62 -14.42
C ALA A 6 3.38 4.09 -13.03
N LEU A 7 2.39 3.44 -12.42
CA LEU A 7 2.65 2.31 -11.55
C LEU A 7 3.73 1.52 -12.28
N PRO A 8 4.89 1.25 -11.66
CA PRO A 8 6.04 0.67 -12.33
C PRO A 8 5.60 -0.54 -13.14
N ALA A 9 5.43 -0.33 -14.45
CA ALA A 9 5.03 -1.37 -15.36
C ALA A 9 6.28 -2.22 -15.59
N CYS A 10 6.26 -3.37 -14.91
CA CYS A 10 7.15 -4.51 -15.02
C CYS A 10 7.89 -4.61 -16.37
N SER A 11 9.22 -4.71 -16.32
CA SER A 11 9.98 -5.42 -17.36
C SER A 11 10.05 -6.88 -16.95
N ASP A 12 9.38 -7.75 -17.70
CA ASP A 12 9.45 -9.21 -17.59
C ASP A 12 10.90 -9.70 -17.75
N ASP A 13 11.54 -10.11 -16.66
CA ASP A 13 12.66 -11.05 -16.71
C ASP A 13 12.51 -12.07 -15.57
N ALA A 14 12.10 -13.28 -15.95
CA ALA A 14 11.89 -14.41 -15.06
C ALA A 14 13.19 -15.18 -14.77
N GLN A 15 13.43 -15.44 -13.47
CA GLN A 15 14.08 -16.63 -12.83
C GLN A 15 15.55 -16.96 -13.18
N GLU A 16 16.46 -17.41 -12.29
CA GLU A 16 16.45 -18.56 -11.37
C GLU A 16 17.45 -18.37 -10.18
N GLY A 17 17.18 -18.97 -9.00
CA GLY A 17 17.93 -18.82 -7.72
C GLY A 17 19.28 -19.57 -7.61
N PRO A 18 19.70 -20.15 -6.45
CA PRO A 18 19.30 -20.00 -5.04
C PRO A 18 20.48 -19.65 -4.08
N GLY A 19 20.21 -19.23 -2.84
CA GLY A 19 21.27 -19.13 -1.82
C GLY A 19 20.77 -18.72 -0.44
N GLY A 20 20.71 -19.66 0.49
CA GLY A 20 20.25 -19.42 1.86
C GLY A 20 21.29 -18.74 2.77
N SER A 21 20.79 -18.12 3.83
CA SER A 21 21.52 -17.99 5.09
C SER A 21 20.55 -17.75 6.24
N THR A 22 20.69 -18.58 7.27
CA THR A 22 20.09 -18.48 8.59
C THR A 22 20.57 -17.24 9.35
N GLY A 23 19.64 -16.50 9.97
CA GLY A 23 19.93 -15.43 10.92
C GLY A 23 18.89 -15.39 12.03
N GLU A 24 19.32 -15.71 13.26
CA GLU A 24 18.55 -15.65 14.49
C GLU A 24 18.41 -14.21 15.03
N GLY A 25 17.21 -13.90 15.55
CA GLY A 25 17.07 -13.26 16.86
C GLY A 25 17.04 -11.73 16.93
N GLY A 26 15.87 -11.14 16.67
CA GLY A 26 15.55 -9.77 17.07
C GLY A 26 14.09 -9.66 17.52
N GLY A 27 13.86 -9.62 18.83
CA GLY A 27 12.54 -9.46 19.43
C GLY A 27 11.99 -8.05 19.21
N GLY A 28 11.32 -7.85 18.07
CA GLY A 28 10.41 -6.73 17.84
C GLY A 28 9.01 -7.12 18.29
N SER A 29 8.35 -6.24 19.04
CA SER A 29 6.95 -6.37 19.44
C SER A 29 6.09 -6.59 18.19
N THR A 30 5.67 -7.84 17.97
CA THR A 30 4.76 -8.24 16.91
C THR A 30 3.44 -7.51 17.08
N GLY A 31 3.12 -6.59 16.17
CA GLY A 31 1.75 -6.10 16.00
C GLY A 31 0.83 -7.31 15.85
N GLU A 32 -0.16 -7.40 16.74
CA GLU A 32 -1.17 -8.44 16.73
C GLU A 32 -1.89 -8.39 15.39
N GLY A 33 -1.68 -9.41 14.55
CA GLY A 33 -2.34 -9.52 13.26
C GLY A 33 -3.85 -9.46 13.45
N GLY A 34 -4.45 -8.38 12.95
CA GLY A 34 -5.90 -8.20 13.02
C GLY A 34 -6.57 -9.31 12.22
N GLY A 35 -7.35 -10.15 12.90
CA GLY A 35 -8.26 -11.07 12.22
C GLY A 35 -9.20 -10.30 11.27
N ALA A 36 -9.94 -11.01 10.44
CA ALA A 36 -10.81 -10.43 9.41
C ALA A 36 -11.94 -9.50 9.92
N GLY A 37 -11.98 -9.10 11.20
CA GLY A 37 -12.92 -8.15 11.76
C GLY A 37 -12.22 -6.99 12.48
N GLY A 38 -12.55 -5.76 12.07
CA GLY A 38 -12.23 -4.53 12.78
C GLY A 38 -10.74 -4.20 12.84
N PHE A 39 -10.13 -3.92 11.69
CA PHE A 39 -8.77 -3.38 11.60
C PHE A 39 -8.82 -1.88 11.32
N THR A 40 -8.03 -1.09 12.04
CA THR A 40 -7.99 0.37 11.90
C THR A 40 -6.55 0.83 11.79
N VAL A 41 -6.27 1.72 10.84
CA VAL A 41 -4.98 2.38 10.68
C VAL A 41 -5.19 3.87 10.87
N THR A 42 -4.42 4.46 11.76
CA THR A 42 -4.42 5.89 12.06
C THR A 42 -3.00 6.38 11.98
N GLY A 43 -2.73 7.41 11.19
CA GLY A 43 -1.37 7.88 10.98
C GLY A 43 -1.29 9.35 10.61
N PRO A 44 -0.06 9.91 10.57
CA PRO A 44 0.15 11.32 10.29
C PRO A 44 -0.06 11.66 8.81
N ILE A 45 -0.50 12.90 8.60
CA ILE A 45 -0.45 13.62 7.33
C ILE A 45 0.75 14.57 7.41
N THR A 46 1.66 14.49 6.45
CA THR A 46 2.89 15.31 6.39
C THR A 46 2.99 16.07 5.06
N GLY A 47 4.00 16.93 4.94
CA GLY A 47 4.20 17.77 3.77
C GLY A 47 3.31 19.01 3.79
N GLU A 48 2.58 19.24 2.70
CA GLU A 48 1.65 20.36 2.58
C GLU A 48 0.39 20.19 3.46
N THR A 49 -0.34 21.28 3.68
CA THR A 49 -1.60 21.22 4.44
C THR A 49 -2.72 20.64 3.58
N ALA A 50 -3.34 19.56 4.04
CA ALA A 50 -4.52 18.99 3.40
C ALA A 50 -5.67 20.03 3.34
N PRO A 51 -6.33 20.21 2.18
CA PRO A 51 -7.48 21.11 2.08
C PRO A 51 -8.67 20.59 2.88
N GLU A 52 -9.52 21.50 3.35
CA GLU A 52 -10.76 21.14 4.04
C GLU A 52 -11.66 20.29 3.12
N GLY A 53 -12.22 19.22 3.66
CA GLY A 53 -13.07 18.30 2.92
C GLY A 53 -12.31 17.31 2.02
N ALA A 54 -10.99 17.24 2.11
CA ALA A 54 -10.21 16.19 1.46
C ALA A 54 -10.74 14.80 1.85
N VAL A 55 -10.70 13.88 0.90
CA VAL A 55 -11.25 12.53 1.04
C VAL A 55 -10.10 11.56 1.33
N VAL A 56 -10.29 10.63 2.25
CA VAL A 56 -9.33 9.55 2.52
C VAL A 56 -9.91 8.24 2.03
N ALA A 57 -9.13 7.53 1.23
CA ALA A 57 -9.48 6.21 0.71
C ALA A 57 -8.26 5.29 0.72
N VAL A 58 -8.49 3.98 0.61
CA VAL A 58 -7.44 2.99 0.45
C VAL A 58 -7.56 2.33 -0.92
N VAL A 59 -6.48 2.46 -1.69
CA VAL A 59 -6.37 1.87 -3.02
C VAL A 59 -5.39 0.72 -2.98
N TRP A 60 -5.87 -0.46 -3.36
CA TRP A 60 -5.10 -1.69 -3.42
C TRP A 60 -4.49 -1.81 -4.81
N ILE A 61 -3.16 -1.83 -4.91
CA ILE A 61 -2.48 -2.05 -6.17
C ILE A 61 -2.36 -3.55 -6.40
N VAL A 62 -2.95 -4.01 -7.50
CA VAL A 62 -3.05 -5.43 -7.83
C VAL A 62 -2.16 -5.73 -9.03
N SER A 63 -1.00 -6.32 -8.74
CA SER A 63 -0.15 -6.89 -9.77
C SER A 63 -0.42 -8.39 -9.90
N SER A 64 -1.28 -8.75 -10.84
CA SER A 64 -1.66 -10.15 -11.12
C SER A 64 -1.98 -10.44 -12.59
N SER A 65 -2.19 -9.38 -13.37
CA SER A 65 -2.43 -9.38 -14.81
C SER A 65 -1.81 -8.11 -15.36
N SER A 66 -1.21 -8.14 -16.55
CA SER A 66 -0.82 -6.91 -17.23
C SER A 66 -2.05 -6.33 -17.97
N PRO A 67 -2.42 -5.05 -17.75
CA PRO A 67 -1.78 -4.08 -16.86
C PRO A 67 -2.18 -4.23 -15.38
N ASP A 68 -1.31 -3.77 -14.48
CA ASP A 68 -1.65 -3.59 -13.07
C ASP A 68 -2.80 -2.59 -12.93
N TYR A 69 -3.62 -2.76 -11.89
CA TYR A 69 -4.74 -1.86 -11.62
C TYR A 69 -4.87 -1.51 -10.14
N GLY A 70 -5.56 -0.41 -9.86
CA GLY A 70 -5.95 -0.02 -8.51
C GLY A 70 -7.37 -0.49 -8.18
N PHE A 71 -7.59 -0.99 -6.97
CA PHE A 71 -8.91 -1.38 -6.48
C PHE A 71 -9.26 -0.58 -5.22
N ASN A 72 -10.39 0.13 -5.22
CA ASN A 72 -10.85 0.89 -4.05
C ASN A 72 -11.50 -0.04 -3.03
N PHE A 73 -10.90 -0.16 -1.86
CA PHE A 73 -11.48 -0.86 -0.72
C PHE A 73 -10.95 -0.29 0.60
N GLY A 74 -11.83 0.37 1.35
CA GLY A 74 -11.48 1.02 2.60
C GLY A 74 -11.67 2.53 2.47
N GLU A 75 -12.50 3.07 3.34
CA GLU A 75 -12.75 4.50 3.43
C GLU A 75 -12.22 5.02 4.76
N GLY A 76 -11.84 6.29 4.77
CA GLY A 76 -11.31 6.95 5.94
C GLY A 76 -11.90 8.31 6.22
N SER A 77 -11.34 8.93 7.23
CA SER A 77 -11.64 10.30 7.63
C SER A 77 -10.35 11.03 7.99
N LEU A 78 -10.42 12.36 7.97
CA LEU A 78 -9.37 13.24 8.45
C LEU A 78 -9.84 13.99 9.68
N SER A 79 -8.93 14.16 10.62
CA SER A 79 -9.10 15.05 11.76
C SER A 79 -7.80 15.81 11.99
N GLY A 80 -7.72 17.03 11.44
CA GLY A 80 -6.50 17.82 11.45
C GLY A 80 -5.41 17.17 10.58
N ALA A 81 -4.23 16.94 11.14
CA ALA A 81 -3.09 16.32 10.45
C ALA A 81 -3.02 14.79 10.66
N THR A 82 -4.16 14.15 10.85
CA THR A 82 -4.25 12.71 11.12
C THR A 82 -5.34 12.10 10.28
N PHE A 83 -5.03 11.01 9.58
CA PHE A 83 -6.04 10.19 8.91
C PHE A 83 -6.44 9.01 9.79
N THR A 84 -7.60 8.44 9.51
CA THR A 84 -8.01 7.13 10.06
C THR A 84 -8.78 6.38 9.00
N VAL A 85 -8.37 5.15 8.70
CA VAL A 85 -9.06 4.20 7.80
C VAL A 85 -9.44 2.95 8.58
N GLY A 86 -10.60 2.37 8.25
CA GLY A 86 -11.11 1.18 8.93
C GLY A 86 -11.57 0.10 7.96
N PHE A 87 -11.36 -1.16 8.34
CA PHE A 87 -11.74 -2.33 7.57
C PHE A 87 -12.63 -3.24 8.40
N GLY A 88 -13.86 -3.42 7.95
CA GLY A 88 -14.84 -4.31 8.58
C GLY A 88 -14.71 -5.77 8.15
N SER A 89 -13.99 -6.04 7.06
CA SER A 89 -13.79 -7.37 6.49
C SER A 89 -12.41 -7.49 5.84
N ALA A 90 -12.00 -8.72 5.50
CA ALA A 90 -10.91 -8.97 4.57
C ALA A 90 -11.14 -8.22 3.23
N PRO A 91 -10.08 -7.83 2.52
CA PRO A 91 -10.19 -7.32 1.16
C PRO A 91 -10.83 -8.38 0.25
N PRO A 92 -11.62 -7.96 -0.76
CA PRO A 92 -12.14 -8.86 -1.78
C PRO A 92 -10.98 -9.49 -2.56
N ARG A 93 -11.21 -10.64 -3.21
CA ARG A 93 -10.15 -11.37 -3.93
C ARG A 93 -9.58 -10.54 -5.08
N GLU A 94 -10.39 -9.69 -5.66
CA GLU A 94 -10.06 -8.72 -6.71
C GLU A 94 -9.13 -7.61 -6.21
N ALA A 95 -8.94 -7.44 -4.90
CA ALA A 95 -7.93 -6.54 -4.32
C ALA A 95 -6.62 -7.25 -3.96
N LEU A 96 -6.50 -8.54 -4.29
CA LEU A 96 -5.33 -9.37 -4.00
C LEU A 96 -4.67 -9.84 -5.30
N ASN A 97 -3.35 -9.99 -5.25
CA ASN A 97 -2.63 -10.66 -6.34
C ASN A 97 -2.81 -12.19 -6.31
N SER A 98 -2.28 -12.88 -7.32
CA SER A 98 -2.34 -14.34 -7.43
C SER A 98 -1.66 -15.08 -6.28
N ASN A 99 -0.75 -14.43 -5.56
CA ASN A 99 -0.03 -14.98 -4.41
C ASN A 99 -0.79 -14.81 -3.09
N GLY A 100 -1.97 -14.17 -3.11
CA GLY A 100 -2.79 -13.94 -1.91
C GLY A 100 -2.33 -12.75 -1.06
N VAL A 101 -1.59 -11.81 -1.65
CA VAL A 101 -1.15 -10.58 -0.99
C VAL A 101 -1.87 -9.37 -1.57
N GLY A 102 -2.35 -8.48 -0.70
CA GLY A 102 -2.92 -7.20 -1.08
C GLY A 102 -2.05 -6.06 -0.58
N MET A 103 -1.87 -5.02 -1.41
CA MET A 103 -1.03 -3.86 -1.13
C MET A 103 -1.86 -2.57 -1.16
N GLY A 104 -2.40 -2.17 -0.01
CA GLY A 104 -3.25 -1.00 0.16
C GLY A 104 -2.46 0.28 0.46
N PHE A 105 -2.58 1.29 -0.39
CA PHE A 105 -2.02 2.62 -0.17
C PHE A 105 -3.11 3.55 0.32
N VAL A 106 -2.81 4.32 1.37
CA VAL A 106 -3.72 5.35 1.86
C VAL A 106 -3.56 6.57 0.96
N LEU A 107 -4.64 6.99 0.32
CA LEU A 107 -4.68 8.18 -0.53
C LEU A 107 -5.42 9.31 0.17
N LEU A 108 -4.93 10.51 -0.06
CA LEU A 108 -5.62 11.76 0.19
C LEU A 108 -6.05 12.36 -1.15
N LEU A 109 -7.35 12.61 -1.32
CA LEU A 109 -7.93 13.06 -2.57
C LEU A 109 -8.63 14.42 -2.43
N ALA A 110 -8.77 15.11 -3.56
CA ALA A 110 -9.43 16.41 -3.65
C ALA A 110 -10.86 16.38 -3.08
N PRO A 111 -11.34 17.46 -2.45
CA PRO A 111 -12.68 17.52 -1.91
C PRO A 111 -13.77 17.19 -2.94
N GLY A 112 -14.72 16.34 -2.56
CA GLY A 112 -15.82 15.91 -3.43
C GLY A 112 -15.45 14.78 -4.42
N THR A 113 -14.21 14.29 -4.41
CA THR A 113 -13.81 13.11 -5.20
C THR A 113 -14.62 11.90 -4.75
N GLN A 114 -15.15 11.15 -5.72
CA GLN A 114 -15.83 9.89 -5.49
C GLN A 114 -15.04 8.77 -6.15
N LEU A 115 -14.60 7.80 -5.36
CA LEU A 115 -14.05 6.56 -5.88
C LEU A 115 -15.16 5.51 -5.86
N PRO A 116 -15.57 4.96 -7.03
CA PRO A 116 -16.48 3.82 -7.02
C PRO A 116 -15.82 2.64 -6.28
N GLY A 117 -16.63 1.77 -5.68
CA GLY A 117 -16.10 0.49 -5.19
C GLY A 117 -15.71 -0.39 -6.38
N GLY A 118 -14.53 -1.02 -6.31
CA GLY A 118 -14.00 -1.83 -7.41
C GLY A 118 -12.73 -1.25 -8.04
N GLU A 119 -12.47 -1.66 -9.27
CA GLU A 119 -11.36 -1.15 -10.08
C GLU A 119 -11.48 0.37 -10.30
N ILE A 120 -10.36 1.06 -10.18
CA ILE A 120 -10.26 2.52 -10.27
C ILE A 120 -9.72 2.90 -11.64
N ASP A 121 -10.36 3.88 -12.26
CA ASP A 121 -9.83 4.57 -13.43
C ASP A 121 -8.62 5.44 -13.05
N ALA A 122 -7.46 5.19 -13.66
CA ALA A 122 -6.22 5.89 -13.37
C ALA A 122 -6.35 7.42 -13.55
N ASP A 123 -7.17 7.87 -14.51
CA ASP A 123 -7.40 9.30 -14.78
C ASP A 123 -7.99 10.04 -13.57
N VAL A 124 -8.72 9.33 -12.70
CA VAL A 124 -9.26 9.90 -11.45
C VAL A 124 -8.12 10.21 -10.49
N LEU A 125 -7.12 9.33 -10.37
CA LEU A 125 -5.99 9.54 -9.47
C LEU A 125 -5.08 10.65 -9.99
N ASP A 126 -4.87 10.74 -11.31
CA ASP A 126 -4.04 11.78 -11.93
C ASP A 126 -4.56 13.21 -11.68
N THR A 127 -5.87 13.35 -11.46
CA THR A 127 -6.51 14.67 -11.31
C THR A 127 -6.89 15.00 -9.87
N ALA A 128 -7.11 13.98 -9.03
CA ALA A 128 -7.62 14.16 -7.68
C ALA A 128 -6.59 13.87 -6.57
N LEU A 129 -5.46 13.23 -6.86
CA LEU A 129 -4.48 12.86 -5.83
C LEU A 129 -3.82 14.10 -5.23
N LEU A 130 -3.91 14.23 -3.90
CA LEU A 130 -3.25 15.27 -3.11
C LEU A 130 -2.09 14.72 -2.29
N GLY A 131 -2.15 13.44 -1.94
CA GLY A 131 -1.10 12.79 -1.16
C GLY A 131 -1.30 11.28 -1.08
N VAL A 132 -0.24 10.56 -0.74
CA VAL A 132 -0.24 9.09 -0.68
C VAL A 132 0.77 8.60 0.34
N SER A 133 0.52 7.41 0.90
CA SER A 133 1.50 6.67 1.69
C SER A 133 2.58 6.01 0.81
N SER A 134 3.33 6.76 0.01
CA SER A 134 4.24 6.18 -1.01
C SER A 134 5.31 5.22 -0.45
N ARG A 135 5.75 5.43 0.80
CA ARG A 135 6.75 4.61 1.51
C ARG A 135 6.16 3.66 2.56
N HIS A 136 4.84 3.66 2.76
CA HIS A 136 4.14 2.81 3.71
C HIS A 136 2.94 2.11 3.08
N VAL A 137 2.66 0.88 3.46
CA VAL A 137 1.56 0.11 2.86
C VAL A 137 0.76 -0.60 3.94
N ILE A 138 -0.54 -0.74 3.71
CA ILE A 138 -1.40 -1.66 4.43
C ILE A 138 -1.31 -3.00 3.70
N VAL A 139 -0.78 -4.01 4.37
CA VAL A 139 -0.63 -5.36 3.81
C VAL A 139 -1.82 -6.20 4.23
N TRP A 140 -2.40 -6.94 3.28
CA TRP A 140 -3.19 -8.12 3.59
C TRP A 140 -2.43 -9.36 3.16
N ARG A 141 -2.31 -10.35 4.06
CA ARG A 141 -1.77 -11.68 3.72
C ARG A 141 -2.81 -12.76 3.95
N ASP A 142 -3.22 -13.41 2.86
CA ASP A 142 -4.01 -14.65 2.94
C ASP A 142 -3.14 -15.76 3.55
N ALA A 143 -3.66 -16.45 4.56
CA ALA A 143 -2.99 -17.58 5.20
C ALA A 143 -2.70 -18.75 4.23
N SER A 144 -3.48 -18.85 3.15
CA SER A 144 -3.37 -19.90 2.14
C SER A 144 -2.52 -19.49 0.92
N GLY A 145 -2.17 -18.21 0.80
CA GLY A 145 -1.36 -17.68 -0.29
C GLY A 145 0.12 -18.05 -0.14
N GLN A 146 0.82 -18.19 -1.28
CA GLN A 146 2.28 -18.34 -1.27
C GLN A 146 2.99 -17.06 -0.80
N GLY A 147 2.39 -15.90 -1.08
CA GLY A 147 2.99 -14.60 -0.84
C GLY A 147 4.23 -14.31 -1.68
N PHE A 148 4.89 -13.21 -1.33
CA PHE A 148 6.26 -12.88 -1.73
C PHE A 148 7.26 -13.30 -0.65
N ASP A 149 8.54 -13.39 -0.99
CA ASP A 149 9.61 -13.73 -0.04
C ASP A 149 9.59 -12.82 1.21
N TRP A 150 9.41 -11.51 1.04
CA TRP A 150 9.33 -10.55 2.14
C TRP A 150 8.01 -10.66 2.93
N SER A 151 6.92 -11.11 2.30
CA SER A 151 5.58 -11.15 2.90
C SER A 151 5.44 -12.21 4.00
N GLY A 152 6.37 -13.15 4.09
CA GLY A 152 6.42 -14.14 5.17
C GLY A 152 6.54 -13.51 6.57
N SER A 153 7.07 -12.30 6.65
CA SER A 153 7.21 -11.53 7.90
C SER A 153 5.89 -10.97 8.47
N PHE A 154 4.79 -11.03 7.71
CA PHE A 154 3.57 -10.23 7.93
C PHE A 154 2.33 -10.84 8.59
N PRO A 155 2.34 -11.69 9.64
CA PRO A 155 1.18 -12.55 10.00
C PRO A 155 0.12 -12.91 8.91
N ALA A 156 -0.92 -13.68 9.23
CA ALA A 156 -2.08 -13.76 8.34
C ALA A 156 -3.06 -12.64 8.71
N GLY A 157 -3.72 -12.04 7.72
CA GLY A 157 -4.65 -10.92 7.91
C GLY A 157 -4.01 -9.57 7.60
N PHE A 158 -4.49 -8.52 8.27
CA PHE A 158 -3.99 -7.16 8.07
C PHE A 158 -2.69 -6.89 8.84
N GLY A 159 -1.81 -6.11 8.24
CA GLY A 159 -0.62 -5.52 8.85
C GLY A 159 -0.21 -4.22 8.15
N CYS A 160 0.82 -3.56 8.64
CA CYS A 160 1.38 -2.35 8.03
C CYS A 160 2.87 -2.53 7.77
N GLY A 161 3.31 -2.08 6.61
CA GLY A 161 4.69 -2.26 6.14
C GLY A 161 5.33 -0.95 5.76
N LYS A 162 6.65 -0.87 5.93
CA LYS A 162 7.49 0.22 5.43
C LYS A 162 8.41 -0.29 4.33
N CYS A 163 8.58 0.51 3.29
CA CYS A 163 9.44 0.16 2.17
C CYS A 163 10.91 0.11 2.59
N VAL A 164 11.57 -0.99 2.26
CA VAL A 164 13.01 -1.23 2.41
C VAL A 164 13.61 -1.26 1.02
N THR A 165 14.37 -0.22 0.69
CA THR A 165 15.00 -0.08 -0.62
C THR A 165 16.04 -1.18 -0.84
N ALA A 166 16.00 -1.82 -1.99
CA ALA A 166 16.98 -2.81 -2.37
C ALA A 166 18.38 -2.18 -2.51
N PRO A 167 19.46 -2.91 -2.16
CA PRO A 167 20.82 -2.49 -2.46
C PRO A 167 21.01 -2.17 -3.96
N PRO A 168 21.92 -1.23 -4.31
CA PRO A 168 22.17 -0.91 -5.72
C PRO A 168 22.57 -2.15 -6.53
N GLY A 169 21.84 -2.39 -7.61
CA GLY A 169 22.04 -3.56 -8.49
C GLY A 169 21.20 -4.79 -8.11
N GLU A 170 20.42 -4.71 -7.02
CA GLU A 170 19.33 -5.65 -6.74
C GLU A 170 18.02 -5.14 -7.37
N GLY A 171 17.10 -6.05 -7.67
CA GLY A 171 15.91 -5.76 -8.49
C GLY A 171 14.82 -4.99 -7.75
N PHE A 172 14.12 -5.68 -6.84
CA PHE A 172 12.91 -5.16 -6.19
C PHE A 172 13.13 -4.80 -4.73
N ASP A 173 12.53 -3.69 -4.32
CA ASP A 173 12.37 -3.30 -2.93
C ASP A 173 11.50 -4.34 -2.19
N SER A 174 11.54 -4.28 -0.87
CA SER A 174 10.72 -5.13 0.00
C SER A 174 9.96 -4.31 1.02
N TYR A 175 9.10 -4.96 1.78
CA TYR A 175 8.46 -4.35 2.95
C TYR A 175 8.84 -5.11 4.21
N GLU A 176 9.05 -4.37 5.29
CA GLU A 176 9.17 -4.91 6.63
C GLU A 176 8.00 -4.45 7.51
N PRO A 177 7.55 -5.27 8.48
CA PRO A 177 6.45 -4.89 9.37
C PRO A 177 6.80 -3.68 10.24
N VAL A 178 5.86 -2.75 10.37
CA VAL A 178 5.91 -1.59 11.28
C VAL A 178 4.63 -1.46 12.07
N ASP A 179 4.63 -0.62 13.12
CA ASP A 179 3.37 -0.26 13.78
C ASP A 179 2.50 0.54 12.80
N CYS A 180 1.20 0.26 12.79
CA CYS A 180 0.28 0.93 11.87
C CYS A 180 0.13 2.43 12.13
N SER A 181 0.54 2.91 13.31
CA SER A 181 0.63 4.34 13.60
C SER A 181 1.78 5.06 12.87
N GLU A 182 2.73 4.31 12.32
CA GLU A 182 3.83 4.84 11.50
C GLU A 182 3.44 5.07 10.04
N VAL A 183 2.29 4.56 9.58
CA VAL A 183 1.83 4.78 8.21
C VAL A 183 1.60 6.27 7.99
N GLU A 184 2.43 6.87 7.15
CA GLU A 184 2.41 8.28 6.84
C GLU A 184 1.85 8.53 5.44
N VAL A 185 1.01 9.55 5.29
CA VAL A 185 0.57 10.07 3.99
C VAL A 185 1.25 11.41 3.73
N GLN A 186 2.03 11.47 2.66
CA GLN A 186 2.73 12.69 2.26
C GLN A 186 1.88 13.48 1.27
N VAL A 187 1.54 14.72 1.63
CA VAL A 187 0.81 15.67 0.78
C VAL A 187 1.79 16.51 -0.01
N THR A 188 1.58 16.60 -1.32
CA THR A 188 2.46 17.34 -2.22
C THR A 188 1.68 17.87 -3.42
N SER A 189 2.06 19.06 -3.89
CA SER A 189 1.62 19.61 -5.17
C SER A 189 2.39 19.05 -6.38
N ASP A 190 3.46 18.28 -6.13
CA ASP A 190 4.30 17.62 -7.11
C ASP A 190 4.32 16.10 -6.86
N PRO A 191 3.35 15.33 -7.37
CA PRO A 191 3.29 13.89 -7.14
C PRO A 191 4.49 13.13 -7.74
N ASP A 192 5.17 13.69 -8.75
CA ASP A 192 6.36 13.09 -9.36
C ASP A 192 7.57 13.12 -8.40
N SER A 193 7.52 13.94 -7.36
CA SER A 193 8.55 13.98 -6.31
C SER A 193 8.44 12.85 -5.28
N LEU A 194 7.35 12.07 -5.33
CA LEU A 194 7.13 10.99 -4.38
C LEU A 194 7.96 9.76 -4.74
N GLU A 195 8.67 9.22 -3.76
CA GLU A 195 9.39 7.97 -3.91
C GLU A 195 8.45 6.81 -3.60
N PHE A 196 8.12 6.01 -4.61
CA PHE A 196 7.35 4.77 -4.43
C PHE A 196 8.25 3.58 -4.19
N CYS A 197 7.73 2.57 -3.48
CA CYS A 197 8.41 1.29 -3.33
C CYS A 197 8.34 0.48 -4.63
N ASN A 198 9.46 -0.02 -5.12
CA ASN A 198 9.51 -0.86 -6.32
C ASN A 198 9.41 -2.35 -5.95
N TRP A 199 8.24 -2.83 -5.55
CA TRP A 199 8.07 -4.17 -4.93
C TRP A 199 7.64 -5.29 -5.89
N THR A 200 7.44 -5.00 -7.18
CA THR A 200 7.06 -5.94 -8.25
C THR A 200 7.75 -5.62 -9.55
#